data_AF-A0A975U1V9-F1
#
_entry.id   AF-A0A975U1V9-F1
#
_cell.length_a   1.000
_cell.length_b   1.000
_cell.length_c   1.000
_cell.angle_alpha   90.00
_cell.angle_beta   90.00
_cell.angle_gamma   90.00
#
_symmetry.space_group_name_H-M   'P 1'
#
loop_
_entity.id
_entity.type
_entity.pdbx_description
1 polymer ?
#
loop_
_entity_poly.entity_id
_entity_poly.type
_entity_poly.pdbx_seq_one_letter_code
_entity_poly.pdbx_strand_id
1 'polypeptide(L)'
;MPSRILAGCGLALALATAPASAEVALIDPPAPLSPPVKLTVGVVKVPHVVPFALVPELARPLGVEIEMVNFVRYADVRTALASRSIEIGSIGPADVPIAVSQNLRGIVGLFGVGVSPKHPIVRNGVSLNS
;
A
#
# COMPACT_ATOMS: atom_id res chain seq x y z
N MET A 1 34.15 -13.80 -33.68
CA MET A 1 32.82 -13.20 -33.39
C MET A 1 31.66 -14.18 -33.05
N PRO A 2 31.78 -15.53 -33.06
CA PRO A 2 30.63 -16.39 -32.70
C PRO A 2 30.45 -16.64 -31.19
N SER A 3 31.50 -16.51 -30.37
CA SER A 3 31.42 -16.91 -28.95
C SER A 3 30.62 -15.94 -28.06
N ARG A 4 30.46 -14.67 -28.48
CA ARG A 4 29.65 -13.68 -27.74
C ARG A 4 28.14 -13.94 -27.90
N ILE A 5 27.71 -14.54 -29.01
CA ILE A 5 26.31 -14.89 -29.27
C ILE A 5 25.93 -16.15 -28.48
N LEU A 6 26.80 -17.17 -28.45
CA LEU A 6 26.57 -18.37 -27.62
C LEU A 6 26.53 -18.04 -26.12
N ALA A 7 27.38 -17.14 -25.63
CA ALA A 7 27.36 -16.72 -24.23
C ALA A 7 26.07 -15.96 -23.86
N GLY A 8 25.51 -15.16 -24.77
CA GLY A 8 24.24 -14.46 -24.56
C GLY A 8 23.03 -15.40 -24.51
N CYS A 9 22.99 -16.43 -25.36
CA CYS A 9 21.93 -17.44 -25.34
C CYS A 9 21.96 -18.30 -24.06
N GLY A 10 23.14 -18.63 -23.55
CA GLY A 10 23.28 -19.40 -22.30
C GLY A 10 22.74 -18.65 -21.08
N LEU A 11 22.96 -17.33 -21.01
CA LEU A 11 22.45 -16.50 -19.91
C LEU A 11 20.92 -16.34 -19.96
N ALA A 12 20.34 -16.18 -21.16
CA ALA A 12 18.88 -16.09 -21.31
C ALA A 12 18.16 -17.39 -20.90
N LEU A 13 18.76 -18.55 -21.18
CA LEU A 13 18.19 -19.85 -20.79
C LEU A 13 18.29 -20.11 -19.27
N ALA A 14 19.35 -19.60 -18.62
CA ALA A 14 19.54 -19.68 -17.18
C ALA A 14 18.55 -18.77 -16.42
N LEU A 15 18.20 -17.59 -16.94
CA LEU A 15 17.16 -16.75 -16.35
C LEU A 15 15.74 -17.29 -16.57
N ALA A 16 15.49 -18.01 -17.68
CA ALA A 16 14.19 -18.62 -17.95
C ALA A 16 13.89 -19.86 -17.11
N THR A 17 14.91 -20.46 -16.48
CA THR A 17 14.80 -21.68 -15.65
C THR A 17 15.10 -21.42 -14.18
N ALA A 18 15.40 -20.17 -13.80
CA ALA A 18 15.45 -19.79 -12.40
C ALA A 18 14.05 -20.04 -11.80
N PRO A 19 13.93 -20.86 -10.73
CA PRO A 19 12.66 -21.02 -10.06
C PRO A 19 12.23 -19.63 -9.60
N ALA A 20 11.10 -19.15 -10.13
CA ALA A 20 10.41 -18.03 -9.52
C ALA A 20 10.25 -18.42 -8.05
N SER A 21 10.74 -17.58 -7.13
CA SER A 21 10.56 -17.79 -5.70
C SER A 21 9.08 -18.08 -5.47
N ALA A 22 8.75 -19.34 -5.18
CA ALA A 22 7.38 -19.72 -4.94
C ALA A 22 6.94 -18.94 -3.70
N GLU A 23 5.94 -18.09 -3.83
CA GLU A 23 5.27 -17.49 -2.68
C GLU A 23 4.60 -18.62 -1.90
N VAL A 24 5.28 -19.10 -0.86
CA VAL A 24 4.71 -20.07 0.06
C VAL A 24 3.81 -19.28 1.01
N ALA A 25 2.50 -19.48 0.90
CA ALA A 25 1.56 -18.94 1.86
C ALA A 25 1.94 -19.46 3.25
N LEU A 26 2.14 -18.55 4.21
CA LEU A 26 2.52 -18.91 5.58
C LEU A 26 1.38 -19.59 6.35
N ILE A 27 0.14 -19.40 5.89
CA ILE A 27 -1.09 -19.97 6.43
C ILE A 27 -2.08 -20.22 5.29
N ASP A 28 -3.04 -21.12 5.52
CA ASP A 28 -4.19 -21.26 4.63
C ASP A 28 -4.99 -19.95 4.55
N PRO A 29 -5.52 -19.58 3.37
CA PRO A 29 -6.41 -18.43 3.25
C PRO A 29 -7.62 -18.56 4.21
N PRO A 30 -8.04 -17.48 4.87
CA PRO A 30 -9.21 -17.54 5.73
C PRO A 30 -10.47 -17.85 4.91
N ALA A 31 -11.44 -18.52 5.54
CA ALA A 31 -12.73 -18.76 4.91
C ALA A 31 -13.43 -17.43 4.57
N PRO A 32 -14.16 -17.34 3.44
CA PRO A 32 -14.88 -16.13 3.08
C PRO A 32 -15.92 -15.75 4.14
N LEU A 33 -16.14 -14.45 4.34
CA LEU A 33 -17.19 -13.93 5.21
C LEU A 33 -18.58 -14.30 4.65
N SER A 34 -19.48 -14.69 5.55
CA SER A 34 -20.87 -15.01 5.24
C SER A 34 -21.80 -14.38 6.29
N PRO A 35 -22.62 -13.38 5.91
CA PRO A 35 -22.74 -12.80 4.58
C PRO A 35 -21.51 -11.95 4.17
N PRO A 36 -21.31 -11.69 2.86
CA PRO A 36 -20.29 -10.73 2.41
C PRO A 36 -20.48 -9.34 3.02
N VAL A 37 -19.39 -8.60 3.19
CA VAL A 37 -19.39 -7.24 3.75
C VAL A 37 -18.88 -6.24 2.72
N LYS A 38 -19.39 -5.01 2.77
CA LYS A 38 -18.91 -3.90 1.95
C LYS A 38 -18.12 -2.92 2.82
N LEU A 39 -16.93 -2.52 2.37
CA LEU A 39 -16.10 -1.50 2.99
C LEU A 39 -15.77 -0.38 1.99
N THR A 40 -15.66 0.83 2.49
CA THR A 40 -15.19 2.01 1.77
C THR A 40 -13.76 2.31 2.23
N VAL A 41 -12.83 2.33 1.27
CA VAL A 41 -11.40 2.49 1.52
C VAL A 41 -10.92 3.79 0.89
N GLY A 42 -10.54 4.74 1.74
CA GLY A 42 -10.00 6.03 1.34
C GLY A 42 -8.49 5.98 1.12
N VAL A 43 -8.02 6.41 -0.04
CA VAL A 43 -6.59 6.45 -0.37
C VAL A 43 -6.17 7.81 -0.87
N VAL A 44 -5.00 8.27 -0.44
CA VAL A 44 -4.39 9.46 -1.03
C VAL A 44 -3.69 9.11 -2.34
N LYS A 45 -3.89 9.94 -3.37
CA LYS A 45 -3.31 9.74 -4.71
C LYS A 45 -1.81 10.08 -4.74
N VAL A 46 -0.99 9.21 -4.17
CA VAL A 46 0.47 9.32 -4.14
C VAL A 46 1.15 7.99 -4.49
N PRO A 47 2.36 7.99 -5.07
CA PRO A 47 2.96 6.77 -5.64
C PRO A 47 3.13 5.61 -4.66
N HIS A 48 3.44 5.89 -3.39
CA HIS A 48 3.68 4.85 -2.38
C HIS A 48 2.40 4.18 -1.86
N VAL A 49 1.23 4.64 -2.29
CA VAL A 49 -0.08 4.04 -1.96
C VAL A 49 -0.59 3.17 -3.11
N VAL A 50 0.16 3.06 -4.23
CA VAL A 50 -0.24 2.26 -5.40
C VAL A 50 -0.63 0.80 -5.08
N PRO A 51 -0.05 0.10 -4.08
CA PRO A 51 -0.48 -1.26 -3.75
C PRO A 51 -1.96 -1.37 -3.34
N PHE A 52 -2.58 -0.29 -2.86
CA PHE A 52 -4.03 -0.29 -2.57
C PHE A 52 -4.90 -0.53 -3.79
N ALA A 53 -4.38 -0.33 -5.02
CA ALA A 53 -5.10 -0.64 -6.24
C ALA A 53 -5.44 -2.15 -6.38
N LEU A 54 -4.66 -3.01 -5.72
CA LEU A 54 -4.86 -4.46 -5.75
C LEU A 54 -5.78 -4.96 -4.63
N VAL A 55 -6.03 -4.15 -3.59
CA VAL A 55 -6.82 -4.56 -2.42
C VAL A 55 -8.23 -5.04 -2.78
N PRO A 56 -8.99 -4.37 -3.68
CA PRO A 56 -10.33 -4.86 -4.06
C PRO A 56 -10.33 -6.25 -4.70
N GLU A 57 -9.30 -6.58 -5.47
CA GLU A 57 -9.15 -7.90 -6.09
C GLU A 57 -8.80 -8.95 -5.03
N LEU A 58 -7.83 -8.64 -4.16
CA LEU A 58 -7.37 -9.54 -3.10
C LEU A 58 -8.43 -9.80 -2.03
N ALA A 59 -9.30 -8.83 -1.74
CA ALA A 59 -10.32 -8.92 -0.70
C ALA A 59 -11.59 -9.66 -1.16
N ARG A 60 -11.89 -9.66 -2.47
CA ARG A 60 -13.14 -10.23 -3.01
C ARG A 60 -13.31 -11.73 -2.72
N PRO A 61 -12.28 -12.61 -2.87
CA PRO A 61 -12.41 -14.02 -2.52
C PRO A 61 -12.73 -14.24 -1.03
N LEU A 62 -12.43 -13.26 -0.17
CA LEU A 62 -12.68 -13.32 1.27
C LEU A 62 -14.10 -12.85 1.64
N GLY A 63 -14.97 -12.60 0.67
CA GLY A 63 -16.31 -12.06 0.91
C GLY A 63 -16.31 -10.59 1.33
N VAL A 64 -15.29 -9.82 0.92
CA VAL A 64 -15.16 -8.39 1.20
C VAL A 64 -15.23 -7.61 -0.11
N GLU A 65 -16.28 -6.81 -0.28
CA GLU A 65 -16.44 -5.88 -1.39
C GLU A 65 -15.84 -4.52 -1.01
N ILE A 66 -14.94 -4.00 -1.83
CA ILE A 66 -14.23 -2.75 -1.56
C ILE A 66 -14.67 -1.66 -2.54
N GLU A 67 -15.14 -0.53 -2.01
CA GLU A 67 -15.31 0.72 -2.72
C GLU A 67 -14.10 1.64 -2.46
N MET A 68 -13.33 1.95 -3.50
CA MET A 68 -12.15 2.80 -3.39
C MET A 68 -12.51 4.28 -3.58
N VAL A 69 -12.13 5.13 -2.63
CA VAL A 69 -12.31 6.59 -2.70
C VAL A 69 -10.95 7.28 -2.73
N ASN A 70 -10.73 8.16 -3.71
CA ASN A 70 -9.48 8.89 -3.84
C ASN A 70 -9.57 10.25 -3.15
N PHE A 71 -8.56 10.54 -2.33
CA PHE A 71 -8.36 11.80 -1.64
C PHE A 71 -7.11 12.51 -2.14
N VAL A 72 -7.11 13.84 -2.04
CA VAL A 72 -5.95 14.68 -2.40
C VAL A 72 -5.02 14.88 -1.19
N ARG A 73 -5.58 14.99 0.02
CA ARG A 73 -4.81 15.31 1.24
C ARG A 73 -5.07 14.27 2.33
N TYR A 74 -4.04 13.94 3.12
CA TYR A 74 -4.19 13.03 4.26
C TYR A 74 -5.18 13.54 5.32
N ALA A 75 -5.26 14.86 5.50
CA ALA A 75 -6.21 15.47 6.44
C ALA A 75 -7.67 15.18 6.06
N ASP A 76 -7.98 15.05 4.77
CA ASP A 76 -9.34 14.74 4.31
C ASP A 76 -9.67 13.27 4.61
N VAL A 77 -8.70 12.35 4.45
CA VAL A 77 -8.84 10.95 4.87
C VAL A 77 -9.07 10.85 6.38
N ARG A 78 -8.29 11.57 7.19
CA ARG A 78 -8.46 11.60 8.65
C ARG A 78 -9.84 12.12 9.05
N THR A 79 -10.33 13.15 8.38
CA THR A 79 -11.67 13.70 8.60
C THR A 79 -12.73 12.66 8.26
N ALA A 80 -12.60 11.97 7.12
CA ALA A 80 -13.53 10.92 6.69
C ALA A 80 -13.55 9.71 7.64
N LEU A 81 -12.39 9.32 8.19
CA LEU A 81 -12.31 8.29 9.25
C LEU A 81 -13.01 8.77 10.53
N ALA A 82 -12.76 10.02 10.95
CA ALA A 82 -13.37 10.59 12.14
C ALA A 82 -14.90 10.69 12.04
N SER A 83 -15.42 11.01 10.87
CA SER A 83 -16.86 11.08 10.59
C SER A 83 -17.48 9.70 10.29
N ARG A 84 -16.69 8.63 10.27
CA ARG A 84 -17.11 7.27 9.87
C ARG A 84 -17.71 7.22 8.46
N SER A 85 -17.22 8.07 7.57
CA SER A 85 -17.60 8.07 6.15
C SER A 85 -16.80 7.06 5.32
N ILE A 86 -15.68 6.57 5.86
CA ILE A 86 -14.89 5.45 5.35
C ILE A 86 -14.47 4.55 6.53
N GLU A 87 -14.31 3.26 6.26
CA GLU A 87 -13.87 2.29 7.27
C GLU A 87 -12.35 2.17 7.36
N ILE A 88 -11.64 2.36 6.23
CA ILE A 88 -10.19 2.24 6.14
C ILE A 88 -9.65 3.45 5.38
N GLY A 89 -8.52 4.00 5.85
CA GLY A 89 -7.88 5.15 5.22
C GLY A 89 -6.36 5.02 5.17
N SER A 90 -5.74 5.38 4.05
CA SER A 90 -4.29 5.60 4.00
C SER A 90 -3.96 7.01 4.52
N ILE A 91 -3.15 7.07 5.58
CA ILE A 91 -2.72 8.31 6.22
C ILE A 91 -1.20 8.37 6.35
N GLY A 92 -0.64 9.57 6.50
CA GLY A 92 0.77 9.71 6.83
C GLY A 92 1.03 9.31 8.29
N PRO A 93 2.25 8.87 8.66
CA PRO A 93 2.56 8.53 10.05
C PRO A 93 2.29 9.67 11.04
N ALA A 94 2.44 10.93 10.59
CA ALA A 94 2.17 12.12 11.40
C ALA A 94 0.67 12.36 11.66
N ASP A 95 -0.24 11.76 10.88
CA ASP A 95 -1.69 11.97 11.04
C ASP A 95 -2.25 11.30 12.30
N VAL A 96 -1.64 10.21 12.79
CA VAL A 96 -2.08 9.53 14.02
C VAL A 96 -1.90 10.42 15.26
N PRO A 97 -0.72 11.00 15.56
CA PRO A 97 -0.59 11.92 16.68
C PRO A 97 -1.43 13.18 16.51
N ILE A 98 -1.66 13.66 15.27
CA ILE A 98 -2.59 14.78 15.01
C ILE A 98 -4.02 14.36 15.36
N ALA A 99 -4.46 13.16 15.00
CA ALA A 99 -5.78 12.66 15.36
C ALA A 99 -5.95 12.64 16.90
N VAL A 100 -4.95 12.12 17.60
CA VAL A 100 -4.94 12.07 19.06
C VAL A 100 -4.98 13.47 19.68
N SER A 101 -4.22 14.43 19.16
CA SER A 101 -4.22 15.81 19.66
C SER A 101 -5.55 16.53 19.40
N GLN A 102 -6.28 16.13 18.36
CA GLN A 102 -7.65 16.58 18.07
C GLN A 102 -8.73 15.81 18.84
N ASN A 103 -8.34 15.00 19.82
CA ASN A 103 -9.20 14.11 20.61
C ASN A 103 -10.00 13.09 19.79
N LEU A 104 -9.49 12.70 18.62
CA LEU A 104 -10.06 11.63 17.80
C LEU A 104 -9.54 10.28 18.31
N ARG A 105 -10.34 9.60 19.14
CA ARG A 105 -9.96 8.34 19.80
C ARG A 105 -10.43 7.07 19.08
N GLY A 106 -11.26 7.23 18.03
CA GLY A 106 -11.85 6.12 17.29
C GLY A 106 -11.00 5.58 16.14
N ILE A 107 -9.77 6.07 15.96
CA ILE A 107 -8.89 5.69 14.84
C ILE A 107 -7.80 4.76 15.38
N VAL A 108 -7.66 3.59 14.75
CA VAL A 108 -6.58 2.64 15.02
C VAL A 108 -5.54 2.73 13.89
N GLY A 109 -4.29 3.03 14.24
CA GLY A 109 -3.20 3.08 13.27
C GLY A 109 -2.55 1.72 13.07
N LEU A 110 -2.60 1.18 11.84
CA LEU A 110 -1.83 0.00 11.45
C LEU A 110 -0.53 0.44 10.78
N PHE A 111 0.60 0.22 11.46
CA PHE A 111 1.92 0.62 10.98
C PHE A 111 2.70 -0.56 10.39
N GLY A 112 3.72 -0.27 9.58
CA GLY A 112 4.59 -1.29 8.98
C GLY A 112 4.07 -1.93 7.68
N VAL A 113 2.90 -1.51 7.20
CA VAL A 113 2.28 -2.03 5.96
C VAL A 113 2.91 -1.51 4.67
N GLY A 114 3.77 -0.49 4.77
CA GLY A 114 4.50 0.06 3.65
C GLY A 114 5.62 0.98 4.12
N VAL A 115 6.70 1.03 3.35
CA VAL A 115 7.85 1.91 3.59
C VAL A 115 8.09 2.74 2.35
N SER A 116 8.27 4.04 2.54
CA SER A 116 8.61 4.97 1.47
C SER A 116 9.72 5.88 1.96
N PRO A 117 10.97 5.67 1.51
CA PRO A 117 12.04 6.62 1.72
C PRO A 117 11.61 8.00 1.17
N LYS A 118 11.81 9.05 1.97
CA LYS A 118 11.54 10.41 1.54
C LYS A 118 12.85 11.05 1.13
N HIS A 119 12.93 11.43 -0.14
CA HIS A 119 14.06 12.16 -0.71
C HIS A 119 13.62 13.61 -0.93
N PRO A 120 13.84 14.51 0.05
CA PRO A 120 13.43 15.90 -0.09
C PRO A 120 14.19 16.53 -1.26
N ILE A 121 13.44 17.12 -2.19
CA ILE A 121 14.00 17.95 -3.26
C ILE A 121 13.96 19.38 -2.74
N VAL A 122 15.11 20.00 -2.57
CA VAL A 122 15.25 21.38 -2.08
C VAL A 122 15.86 22.28 -3.13
N ARG A 123 15.58 23.58 -3.01
CA ARG A 123 16.21 24.61 -3.82
C ARG A 123 17.72 24.66 -3.52
N ASN A 124 18.51 24.98 -4.54
CA ASN A 124 19.92 25.31 -4.37
C ASN A 124 20.14 26.37 -3.28
N GLY A 125 21.15 26.18 -2.44
CA GLY A 125 21.52 27.10 -1.36
C GLY A 125 20.72 26.94 -0.07
N VAL A 126 19.78 25.98 0.02
CA VAL A 126 19.08 25.66 1.28
C VAL A 126 19.86 24.58 2.04
N SER A 127 20.28 24.90 3.26
CA SER A 127 20.84 23.91 4.19
C SER A 127 19.72 23.07 4.79
N LEU A 128 19.79 21.75 4.58
CA LEU A 128 18.95 20.78 5.26
C LEU A 128 19.66 20.29 6.52
N ASN A 129 19.07 20.55 7.68
CA ASN A 129 19.49 19.94 8.94
C ASN A 129 18.50 18.83 9.26
N SER A 130 19.00 17.62 9.52
CA SER A 130 18.23 16.45 9.94
C SER A 130 18.00 16.42 11.43
#